data_AF-A0A5C6EE45-F1
#
_entry.id   AF-A0A5C6EE45-F1
#
_cell.length_a   1.000
_cell.length_b   1.000
_cell.length_c   1.000
_cell.angle_alpha   90.00
_cell.angle_beta   90.00
_cell.angle_gamma   90.00
#
_symmetry.space_group_name_H-M   'P 1'
#
loop_
_entity.id
_entity.type
_entity.pdbx_description
1 polymer ?
#
loop_
_entity_poly.entity_id
_entity_poly.type
_entity_poly.pdbx_seq_one_letter_code
_entity_poly.pdbx_strand_id
1 'polypeptide(L)'
;MNVFRMSIASLLLLASIGSTAAQNFMIEMEQFDQWIFGSSGDEKQTRAMIDARAELEIIRVEQSTPLRESQKEKVMLASRGDVHRFFIKVNRVRAAFRDLQADLNQNNINEAYQLAMPLQQEINKGIFGEKSLTAKTINAILDASQRTELEEGRSRLAKRERLGLAKAWVATLGRSIPMTSEQRTQLLDVVVANVGTSRVEGQYVQYLIGYRLSQVPEDEIEPIFDETQWRLIKKSLQQAKAYKGMLEQQGVLNDE
;
A
#
# COMPACT_ATOMS: atom_id res chain seq x y z
N MET A 1 -45.71 -9.11 30.27
CA MET A 1 -45.93 -10.37 31.01
C MET A 1 -44.70 -11.25 30.85
N ASN A 2 -43.70 -11.05 31.69
CA ASN A 2 -42.78 -12.06 32.24
C ASN A 2 -41.76 -11.31 33.10
N VAL A 3 -41.75 -11.72 34.35
CA VAL A 3 -41.08 -11.14 35.51
C VAL A 3 -39.86 -12.01 35.82
N PHE A 4 -38.95 -11.50 36.67
CA PHE A 4 -38.03 -12.24 37.56
C PHE A 4 -36.71 -12.74 36.92
N ARG A 5 -35.52 -12.66 37.53
CA ARG A 5 -35.10 -12.50 38.94
C ARG A 5 -33.69 -11.91 39.03
N MET A 6 -33.50 -10.95 39.94
CA MET A 6 -32.24 -10.74 40.67
C MET A 6 -32.02 -11.92 41.63
N SER A 7 -30.78 -12.37 41.81
CA SER A 7 -30.34 -13.00 43.05
C SER A 7 -28.86 -12.73 43.32
N ILE A 8 -28.60 -12.39 44.59
CA ILE A 8 -27.33 -12.01 45.19
C ILE A 8 -26.67 -13.26 45.82
N ALA A 9 -25.35 -13.16 46.06
CA ALA A 9 -24.53 -13.84 47.08
C ALA A 9 -23.74 -15.11 46.71
N SER A 10 -22.41 -14.89 46.79
CA SER A 10 -21.42 -15.67 47.55
C SER A 10 -20.93 -17.01 47.00
N LEU A 11 -19.64 -17.05 46.62
CA LEU A 11 -18.64 -17.83 47.36
C LEU A 11 -17.22 -17.40 46.98
N LEU A 12 -16.48 -16.90 47.98
CA LEU A 12 -15.03 -16.85 47.98
C LEU A 12 -14.49 -18.28 47.98
N LEU A 13 -13.80 -18.69 46.92
CA LEU A 13 -12.83 -19.77 46.98
C LEU A 13 -11.43 -19.20 46.70
N LEU A 14 -10.69 -18.98 47.79
CA LEU A 14 -9.23 -18.95 47.78
C LEU A 14 -8.76 -20.36 47.44
N ALA A 15 -8.24 -20.57 46.22
CA ALA A 15 -7.48 -21.75 45.86
C ALA A 15 -6.32 -21.34 44.96
N SER A 16 -5.13 -21.37 45.56
CA SER A 16 -3.79 -21.45 44.94
C SER A 16 -3.50 -20.51 43.75
N ILE A 17 -2.71 -19.46 44.03
CA ILE A 17 -1.72 -18.98 43.07
C ILE A 17 -0.69 -20.10 42.94
N GLY A 18 -1.02 -21.12 42.13
CA GLY A 18 0.01 -21.94 41.54
C GLY A 18 0.87 -20.99 40.72
N SER A 19 2.17 -20.96 40.97
CA SER A 19 3.12 -20.31 40.07
C SER A 19 2.79 -20.76 38.66
N THR A 20 2.21 -19.88 37.85
CA THR A 20 2.18 -20.09 36.40
C THR A 20 3.63 -20.17 36.02
N ALA A 21 4.11 -21.40 35.81
CA ALA A 21 5.37 -21.65 35.13
C ALA A 21 5.38 -20.69 33.94
N ALA A 22 6.37 -19.80 33.88
CA ALA A 22 6.55 -18.93 32.73
C ALA A 22 6.43 -19.84 31.51
N GLN A 23 5.35 -19.70 30.74
CA GLN A 23 5.22 -20.39 29.47
C GLN A 23 6.49 -20.04 28.72
N ASN A 24 7.32 -21.06 28.41
CA ASN A 24 8.54 -20.87 27.65
C ASN A 24 8.15 -20.10 26.39
N PHE A 25 8.49 -18.81 26.39
CA PHE A 25 8.15 -17.91 25.31
C PHE A 25 9.15 -18.19 24.20
N MET A 26 8.82 -19.17 23.38
CA MET A 26 9.63 -19.59 22.26
C MET A 26 8.84 -19.34 20.98
N ILE A 27 9.42 -18.54 20.11
CA ILE A 27 8.83 -18.26 18.80
C ILE A 27 9.34 -19.35 17.87
N GLU A 28 8.42 -20.15 17.36
CA GLU A 28 8.75 -21.19 16.40
C GLU A 28 9.01 -20.59 15.01
N MET A 29 9.76 -21.31 14.18
CA MET A 29 10.04 -20.89 12.80
C MET A 29 8.75 -20.61 12.00
N GLU A 30 7.69 -21.38 12.27
CA GLU A 30 6.39 -21.20 11.62
C GLU A 30 5.75 -19.85 12.00
N GLN A 31 5.85 -19.43 13.26
CA GLN A 31 5.37 -18.13 13.69
C GLN A 31 6.20 -16.99 13.09
N PHE A 32 7.52 -17.18 12.96
CA PHE A 32 8.40 -16.24 12.28
C PHE A 32 8.05 -16.11 10.78
N ASP A 33 7.78 -17.22 10.11
CA ASP A 33 7.35 -17.24 8.72
C ASP A 33 5.99 -16.53 8.53
N GLN A 34 5.06 -16.63 9.49
CA GLN A 34 3.82 -15.85 9.47
C GLN A 34 4.07 -14.33 9.51
N TRP A 35 5.14 -13.86 10.16
CA TRP A 35 5.49 -12.44 10.11
C TRP A 35 6.00 -12.01 8.74
N ILE A 36 6.70 -12.90 8.02
CA ILE A 36 7.18 -12.64 6.67
C ILE A 36 6.03 -12.71 5.65
N PHE A 37 5.27 -13.80 5.67
CA PHE A 37 4.27 -14.14 4.64
C PHE A 37 2.85 -13.65 4.96
N GLY A 38 2.62 -13.15 6.18
CA GLY A 38 1.30 -12.67 6.61
C GLY A 38 0.26 -13.80 6.60
N SER A 39 -0.93 -13.50 6.07
CA SER A 39 -2.07 -14.42 6.06
C SER A 39 -1.86 -15.70 5.26
N SER A 40 -0.88 -15.73 4.36
CA SER A 40 -0.55 -16.95 3.61
C SER A 40 0.13 -17.99 4.50
N GLY A 41 0.85 -17.58 5.55
CA GLY A 41 1.50 -18.44 6.56
C GLY A 41 2.52 -19.48 6.06
N ASP A 42 2.58 -19.73 4.75
CA ASP A 42 3.28 -20.83 4.12
C ASP A 42 4.09 -20.34 2.91
N GLU A 43 5.33 -20.80 2.82
CA GLU A 43 6.22 -20.53 1.69
C GLU A 43 5.66 -21.10 0.39
N LYS A 44 5.07 -22.30 0.40
CA LYS A 44 4.58 -22.92 -0.84
C LYS A 44 3.41 -22.12 -1.42
N GLN A 45 2.47 -21.70 -0.59
CA GLN A 45 1.40 -20.78 -1.00
C GLN A 45 1.94 -19.43 -1.48
N THR A 46 2.90 -18.85 -0.76
CA THR A 46 3.52 -17.57 -1.14
C THR A 46 4.22 -17.67 -2.49
N ARG A 47 4.95 -18.77 -2.73
CA ARG A 47 5.61 -19.04 -4.00
C ARG A 47 4.59 -19.16 -5.13
N ALA A 48 3.53 -19.94 -4.94
CA ALA A 48 2.47 -20.09 -5.95
C ALA A 48 1.79 -18.74 -6.24
N MET A 49 1.53 -17.91 -5.23
CA MET A 49 1.00 -16.57 -5.40
C MET A 49 1.94 -15.68 -6.22
N ILE A 50 3.24 -15.69 -5.91
CA ILE A 50 4.24 -14.90 -6.65
C ILE A 50 4.36 -15.39 -8.10
N ASP A 51 4.35 -16.71 -8.32
CA ASP A 51 4.38 -17.30 -9.66
C ASP A 51 3.16 -16.88 -10.47
N ALA A 52 1.95 -16.91 -9.89
CA ALA A 52 0.74 -16.40 -10.53
C ALA A 52 0.84 -14.90 -10.86
N ARG A 53 1.48 -14.09 -10.00
CA ARG A 53 1.74 -12.67 -10.29
C ARG A 53 2.66 -12.48 -11.48
N ALA A 54 3.57 -13.41 -11.77
CA ALA A 54 4.43 -13.32 -12.96
C ALA A 54 3.62 -13.43 -14.27
N GLU A 55 2.57 -14.26 -14.28
CA GLU A 55 1.66 -14.36 -15.43
C GLU A 55 0.83 -13.08 -15.58
N LEU A 56 0.38 -12.49 -14.47
CA LEU A 56 -0.32 -11.20 -14.48
C LEU A 56 0.56 -10.07 -15.01
N GLU A 57 1.87 -10.10 -14.76
CA GLU A 57 2.82 -9.14 -15.32
C GLU A 57 2.88 -9.20 -16.84
N ILE A 58 2.84 -10.40 -17.43
CA ILE A 58 2.76 -10.58 -18.89
C ILE A 58 1.45 -10.00 -19.41
N ILE A 59 0.32 -10.39 -18.81
CA ILE A 59 -1.01 -9.89 -19.19
C ILE A 59 -1.06 -8.36 -19.11
N ARG A 60 -0.48 -7.76 -18.07
CA ARG A 60 -0.41 -6.31 -17.89
C ARG A 60 0.36 -5.61 -19.02
N VAL A 61 1.47 -6.19 -19.48
CA VAL A 61 2.22 -5.63 -20.62
C VAL A 61 1.40 -5.81 -21.91
N GLU A 62 0.76 -6.96 -22.09
CA GLU A 62 -0.08 -7.27 -23.25
C GLU A 62 -1.33 -6.39 -23.39
N GLN A 63 -1.81 -5.79 -22.29
CA GLN A 63 -2.87 -4.77 -22.35
C GLN A 63 -2.45 -3.50 -23.11
N SER A 64 -1.15 -3.24 -23.24
CA SER A 64 -0.63 -2.09 -23.97
C SER A 64 -0.03 -2.48 -25.32
N THR A 65 0.72 -3.59 -25.37
CA THR A 65 1.41 -4.03 -26.57
C THR A 65 1.52 -5.56 -26.61
N PRO A 66 1.17 -6.24 -27.72
CA PRO A 66 1.21 -7.69 -27.80
C PRO A 66 2.64 -8.22 -27.68
N LEU A 67 2.84 -9.29 -26.90
CA LEU A 67 4.14 -9.94 -26.76
C LEU A 67 4.22 -11.19 -27.62
N ARG A 68 5.38 -11.40 -28.26
CA ARG A 68 5.71 -12.68 -28.91
C ARG A 68 5.95 -13.75 -27.86
N GLU A 69 5.72 -15.02 -28.21
CA GLU A 69 5.98 -16.14 -27.29
C GLU A 69 7.42 -16.16 -26.76
N SER A 70 8.41 -15.90 -27.61
CA SER A 70 9.81 -15.78 -27.18
C SER A 70 10.10 -14.61 -26.24
N GLN A 71 9.27 -13.56 -26.24
CA GLN A 71 9.34 -12.47 -25.26
C GLN A 71 8.71 -12.93 -23.94
N LYS A 72 7.54 -13.58 -23.97
CA LYS A 72 6.86 -14.13 -22.78
C LYS A 72 7.74 -15.12 -22.02
N GLU A 73 8.40 -16.04 -22.72
CA GLU A 73 9.32 -17.00 -22.13
C GLU A 73 10.47 -16.33 -21.37
N LYS A 74 11.05 -15.26 -21.94
CA LYS A 74 12.10 -14.46 -21.29
C LYS A 74 11.60 -13.75 -20.04
N VAL A 75 10.39 -13.17 -20.09
CA VAL A 75 9.75 -12.55 -18.93
C VAL A 75 9.52 -13.59 -17.82
N MET A 76 8.99 -14.77 -18.16
CA MET A 76 8.79 -15.85 -17.18
C MET A 76 10.10 -16.34 -16.56
N LEU A 77 11.16 -16.48 -17.36
CA LEU A 77 12.47 -16.86 -16.85
C LEU A 77 13.02 -15.79 -15.87
N ALA A 78 12.90 -14.51 -16.23
CA ALA A 78 13.29 -13.41 -15.36
C ALA A 78 12.50 -13.40 -14.05
N SER A 79 11.17 -13.61 -14.11
CA SER A 79 10.30 -13.68 -12.94
C SER A 79 10.68 -14.83 -12.02
N ARG A 80 10.96 -16.02 -12.54
CA ARG A 80 11.49 -17.15 -11.75
C ARG A 80 12.81 -16.78 -11.06
N GLY A 81 13.66 -16.02 -11.75
CA GLY A 81 14.89 -15.47 -11.18
C GLY A 81 14.62 -14.54 -9.99
N ASP A 82 13.67 -13.62 -10.11
CA ASP A 82 13.29 -12.74 -8.99
C ASP A 82 12.66 -13.50 -7.82
N VAL A 83 11.79 -14.49 -8.08
CA VAL A 83 11.25 -15.39 -7.05
C VAL A 83 12.39 -16.10 -6.32
N HIS A 84 13.33 -16.68 -7.05
CA HIS A 84 14.48 -17.36 -6.45
C HIS A 84 15.33 -16.42 -5.59
N ARG A 85 15.63 -15.21 -6.08
CA ARG A 85 16.38 -14.19 -5.32
C ARG A 85 15.65 -13.76 -4.05
N PHE A 86 14.32 -13.64 -4.10
CA PHE A 86 13.51 -13.36 -2.91
C PHE A 86 13.67 -14.47 -1.86
N PHE A 87 13.52 -15.73 -2.24
CA PHE A 87 13.63 -16.84 -1.29
C PHE A 87 15.07 -17.09 -0.79
N ILE A 88 16.11 -16.72 -1.54
CA ILE A 88 17.48 -16.64 -1.00
C ILE A 88 17.53 -15.67 0.19
N LYS A 89 16.90 -14.49 0.07
CA LYS A 89 16.84 -13.50 1.16
C LYS A 89 16.05 -14.04 2.36
N VAL A 90 14.90 -14.69 2.11
CA VAL A 90 14.12 -15.38 3.16
C VAL A 90 14.99 -16.39 3.91
N ASN A 91 15.70 -17.27 3.20
CA ASN A 91 16.53 -18.29 3.83
C ASN A 91 17.69 -17.72 4.64
N ARG A 92 18.31 -16.61 4.17
CA ARG A 92 19.31 -15.88 4.95
C ARG A 92 18.72 -15.31 6.24
N VAL A 93 17.52 -14.72 6.16
CA VAL A 93 16.83 -14.14 7.33
C VAL A 93 16.39 -15.22 8.31
N ARG A 94 15.90 -16.36 7.82
CA ARG A 94 15.58 -17.54 8.67
C ARG A 94 16.82 -18.07 9.40
N ALA A 95 17.98 -18.11 8.74
CA ALA A 95 19.23 -18.52 9.38
C ALA A 95 19.59 -17.55 10.52
N ALA A 96 19.54 -16.24 10.26
CA ALA A 96 19.78 -15.22 11.29
C ALA A 96 18.78 -15.33 12.45
N PHE A 97 17.51 -15.65 12.16
CA PHE A 97 16.51 -15.89 13.20
C PHE A 97 16.84 -17.13 14.05
N ARG A 98 17.31 -18.24 13.47
CA ARG A 98 17.72 -19.43 14.24
C ARG A 98 18.86 -19.11 15.20
N ASP A 99 19.83 -18.33 14.75
CA ASP A 99 20.96 -17.92 15.58
C ASP A 99 20.47 -17.04 16.76
N LEU A 100 19.48 -16.17 16.52
CA LEU A 100 18.85 -15.33 17.53
C LEU A 100 17.92 -16.13 18.47
N GLN A 101 17.30 -17.21 17.99
CA GLN A 101 16.21 -17.92 18.65
C GLN A 101 16.58 -18.44 20.05
N ALA A 102 17.84 -18.84 20.25
CA ALA A 102 18.32 -19.36 21.53
C ALA A 102 18.30 -18.30 22.65
N ASP A 103 18.46 -17.02 22.29
CA ASP A 103 18.54 -15.89 23.22
C ASP A 103 17.24 -15.07 23.25
N LEU A 104 16.22 -15.45 22.46
CA LEU A 104 14.94 -14.75 22.41
C LEU A 104 14.15 -14.91 23.70
N ASN A 105 13.63 -13.78 24.17
CA ASN A 105 12.72 -13.66 25.29
C ASN A 105 11.77 -12.48 25.04
N GLN A 106 10.88 -12.21 26.00
CA GLN A 106 9.87 -11.16 25.86
C GLN A 106 10.47 -9.75 25.69
N ASN A 107 11.70 -9.51 26.16
CA ASN A 107 12.32 -8.19 26.09
C ASN A 107 12.98 -7.87 24.73
N ASN A 108 13.33 -8.89 23.94
CA ASN A 108 14.04 -8.72 22.66
C ASN A 108 13.31 -9.32 21.44
N ILE A 109 12.05 -9.72 21.58
CA ILE A 109 11.20 -10.18 20.46
C ILE A 109 11.19 -9.20 19.27
N ASN A 110 11.31 -7.90 19.54
CA ASN A 110 11.33 -6.86 18.52
C ASN A 110 12.50 -7.04 17.54
N GLU A 111 13.62 -7.63 17.95
CA GLU A 111 14.77 -7.90 17.08
C GLU A 111 14.40 -8.93 16.00
N ALA A 112 13.69 -10.00 16.38
CA ALA A 112 13.18 -10.97 15.43
C ALA A 112 12.17 -10.33 14.47
N TYR A 113 11.26 -9.50 14.96
CA TYR A 113 10.30 -8.79 14.10
C TYR A 113 11.00 -7.87 13.08
N GLN A 114 12.06 -7.17 13.50
CA GLN A 114 12.86 -6.30 12.63
C GLN A 114 13.55 -7.08 11.49
N LEU A 115 13.90 -8.36 11.70
CA LEU A 115 14.43 -9.22 10.64
C LEU A 115 13.36 -9.57 9.58
N ALA A 116 12.12 -9.82 10.01
CA ALA A 116 11.01 -10.20 9.12
C ALA A 116 10.45 -9.01 8.32
N MET A 117 10.37 -7.83 8.94
CA MET A 117 9.67 -6.65 8.42
C MET A 117 10.08 -6.26 6.98
N PRO A 118 11.37 -6.21 6.59
CA PRO A 118 11.75 -5.84 5.23
C PRO A 118 11.22 -6.82 4.16
N LEU A 119 11.18 -8.12 4.47
CA LEU A 119 10.67 -9.13 3.55
C LEU A 119 9.15 -9.05 3.41
N GLN A 120 8.46 -8.80 4.53
CA GLN A 120 7.01 -8.57 4.53
C GLN A 120 6.66 -7.34 3.67
N GLN A 121 7.40 -6.24 3.82
CA GLN A 121 7.24 -5.04 2.99
C GLN A 121 7.48 -5.33 1.51
N GLU A 122 8.47 -6.16 1.19
CA GLU A 122 8.78 -6.54 -0.20
C GLU A 122 7.64 -7.38 -0.83
N ILE A 123 7.05 -8.34 -0.09
CA ILE A 123 5.88 -9.10 -0.56
C ILE A 123 4.67 -8.19 -0.80
N ASN A 124 4.40 -7.30 0.16
CA ASN A 124 3.26 -6.39 0.12
C ASN A 124 3.36 -5.40 -1.04
N LYS A 125 4.55 -4.84 -1.26
CA LYS A 125 4.84 -3.97 -2.41
C LYS A 125 4.86 -4.73 -3.74
N GLY A 126 5.11 -6.04 -3.68
CA GLY A 126 5.33 -6.90 -4.83
C GLY A 126 6.81 -6.94 -5.24
N ILE A 127 7.29 -8.14 -5.58
CA ILE A 127 8.71 -8.37 -5.88
C ILE A 127 9.12 -7.97 -7.31
N PHE A 128 8.15 -7.69 -8.20
CA PHE A 128 8.36 -7.34 -9.61
C PHE A 128 8.42 -5.82 -9.85
N GLY A 129 8.93 -5.06 -8.88
CA GLY A 129 9.10 -3.61 -9.00
C GLY A 129 10.12 -3.19 -10.07
N GLU A 130 10.31 -1.89 -10.28
CA GLU A 130 11.16 -1.33 -11.35
C GLU A 130 12.62 -1.82 -11.35
N LYS A 131 13.14 -2.21 -10.18
CA LYS A 131 14.50 -2.73 -10.02
C LYS A 131 14.60 -4.24 -10.22
N SER A 132 13.48 -4.94 -10.39
CA SER A 132 13.41 -6.40 -10.59
C SER A 132 14.04 -6.82 -11.92
N LEU A 133 14.46 -8.08 -12.01
CA LEU A 133 14.94 -8.66 -13.25
C LEU A 133 13.81 -8.72 -14.30
N THR A 134 12.57 -8.99 -13.87
CA THR A 134 11.39 -8.97 -14.72
C THR A 134 11.20 -7.61 -15.39
N ALA A 135 11.18 -6.52 -14.61
CA ALA A 135 10.99 -5.18 -15.16
C ALA A 135 12.11 -4.78 -16.14
N LYS A 136 13.36 -5.11 -15.82
CA LYS A 136 14.52 -4.88 -16.70
C LYS A 136 14.42 -5.70 -17.98
N THR A 137 14.01 -6.96 -17.87
CA THR A 137 13.85 -7.86 -19.02
C THR A 137 12.76 -7.37 -19.94
N ILE A 138 11.61 -6.96 -19.41
CA ILE A 138 10.53 -6.33 -20.20
C ILE A 138 11.10 -5.15 -20.99
N ASN A 139 11.76 -4.19 -20.33
CA ASN A 139 12.29 -3.02 -21.03
C ASN A 139 13.34 -3.38 -22.11
N ALA A 140 14.11 -4.44 -21.90
CA ALA A 140 15.17 -4.86 -22.83
C ALA A 140 14.67 -5.66 -24.04
N ILE A 141 13.59 -6.44 -23.90
CA ILE A 141 13.12 -7.34 -24.97
C ILE A 141 12.12 -6.70 -25.93
N LEU A 142 11.53 -5.56 -25.55
CA LEU A 142 10.59 -4.82 -26.38
C LEU A 142 11.35 -4.10 -27.51
N ASP A 143 10.78 -4.12 -28.71
CA ASP A 143 11.23 -3.25 -29.79
C ASP A 143 10.78 -1.79 -29.56
N ALA A 144 11.20 -0.89 -30.46
CA ALA A 144 10.90 0.53 -30.32
C ALA A 144 9.39 0.84 -30.36
N SER A 145 8.61 0.13 -31.18
CA SER A 145 7.16 0.34 -31.27
C SER A 145 6.48 -0.11 -30.00
N GLN A 146 6.81 -1.31 -29.53
CA GLN A 146 6.24 -1.88 -28.30
C GLN A 146 6.57 -1.02 -27.07
N ARG A 147 7.79 -0.45 -26.99
CA ARG A 147 8.18 0.46 -25.90
C ARG A 147 7.32 1.72 -25.89
N THR A 148 7.15 2.36 -27.03
CA THR A 148 6.30 3.56 -27.16
C THR A 148 4.86 3.25 -26.73
N GLU A 149 4.29 2.15 -27.23
CA GLU A 149 2.92 1.74 -26.87
C GLU A 149 2.76 1.47 -25.37
N LEU A 150 3.76 0.81 -24.75
CA LEU A 150 3.76 0.54 -23.32
C LEU A 150 3.87 1.83 -22.49
N GLU A 151 4.72 2.77 -22.89
CA GLU A 151 4.87 4.06 -22.21
C GLU A 151 3.60 4.90 -22.33
N GLU A 152 3.00 4.97 -23.51
CA GLU A 152 1.70 5.62 -23.70
C GLU A 152 0.60 4.95 -22.90
N GLY A 153 0.58 3.61 -22.86
CA GLY A 153 -0.34 2.82 -22.05
C GLY A 153 -0.24 3.16 -20.56
N ARG A 154 0.99 3.22 -20.03
CA ARG A 154 1.28 3.66 -18.66
C ARG A 154 0.81 5.08 -18.40
N SER A 155 1.07 6.00 -19.33
CA SER A 155 0.63 7.40 -19.25
C SER A 155 -0.91 7.52 -19.22
N ARG A 156 -1.60 6.77 -20.09
CA ARG A 156 -3.07 6.71 -20.12
C ARG A 156 -3.64 6.16 -18.82
N LEU A 157 -3.07 5.08 -18.28
CA LEU A 157 -3.50 4.50 -17.00
C LEU A 157 -3.30 5.50 -15.85
N ALA A 158 -2.11 6.09 -15.74
CA ALA A 158 -1.80 7.06 -14.69
C ALA A 158 -2.72 8.29 -14.76
N LYS A 159 -3.06 8.76 -15.97
CA LYS A 159 -4.06 9.84 -16.17
C LYS A 159 -5.45 9.42 -15.70
N ARG A 160 -5.89 8.19 -15.99
CA ARG A 160 -7.19 7.66 -15.54
C ARG A 160 -7.25 7.51 -14.03
N GLU A 161 -6.20 6.97 -13.41
CA GLU A 161 -6.08 6.85 -11.96
C GLU A 161 -6.17 8.22 -11.29
N ARG A 162 -5.37 9.18 -11.74
CA ARG A 162 -5.42 10.57 -11.24
C ARG A 162 -6.82 11.16 -11.33
N LEU A 163 -7.49 10.99 -12.48
CA LEU A 163 -8.85 11.47 -12.67
C LEU A 163 -9.84 10.78 -11.72
N GLY A 164 -9.71 9.48 -11.50
CA GLY A 164 -10.54 8.70 -10.57
C GLY A 164 -10.40 9.20 -9.13
N LEU A 165 -9.17 9.40 -8.68
CA LEU A 165 -8.86 9.93 -7.34
C LEU A 165 -9.41 11.35 -7.16
N ALA A 166 -9.20 12.21 -8.15
CA ALA A 166 -9.72 13.57 -8.14
C ALA A 166 -11.25 13.60 -8.06
N LYS A 167 -11.94 12.78 -8.86
CA LYS A 167 -13.41 12.64 -8.83
C LYS A 167 -13.91 12.16 -7.47
N ALA A 168 -13.26 11.16 -6.88
CA ALA A 168 -13.65 10.63 -5.57
C ALA A 168 -13.48 11.68 -4.46
N TRP A 169 -12.41 12.49 -4.54
CA TRP A 169 -12.18 13.59 -3.60
C TRP A 169 -13.23 14.71 -3.75
N VAL A 170 -13.48 15.18 -4.98
CA VAL A 170 -14.51 16.21 -5.26
C VAL A 170 -15.89 15.74 -4.80
N ALA A 171 -16.24 14.48 -5.06
CA ALA A 171 -17.51 13.90 -4.59
C ALA A 171 -17.61 13.86 -3.05
N THR A 172 -16.50 13.60 -2.37
CA THR A 172 -16.45 13.60 -0.90
C THR A 172 -16.63 14.99 -0.34
N LEU A 173 -15.96 15.99 -0.91
CA LEU A 173 -16.13 17.39 -0.55
C LEU A 173 -17.57 17.88 -0.78
N GLY A 174 -18.16 17.47 -1.91
CA GLY A 174 -19.55 17.77 -2.30
C GLY A 174 -20.62 17.29 -1.32
N ARG A 175 -20.31 16.32 -0.46
CA ARG A 175 -21.21 15.90 0.63
C ARG A 175 -21.29 16.92 1.76
N SER A 176 -20.25 17.72 1.94
CA SER A 176 -20.19 18.77 2.97
C SER A 176 -20.48 20.17 2.42
N ILE A 177 -20.19 20.40 1.14
CA ILE A 177 -20.34 21.69 0.47
C ILE A 177 -21.15 21.44 -0.81
N PRO A 178 -22.46 21.73 -0.82
CA PRO A 178 -23.27 21.58 -2.02
C PRO A 178 -22.68 22.40 -3.15
N MET A 179 -22.51 21.79 -4.33
CA MET A 179 -21.92 22.42 -5.51
C MET A 179 -22.82 22.21 -6.73
N THR A 180 -22.81 23.14 -7.67
CA THR A 180 -23.43 22.91 -8.99
C THR A 180 -22.60 21.93 -9.82
N SER A 181 -23.13 21.48 -10.96
CA SER A 181 -22.37 20.62 -11.89
C SER A 181 -21.18 21.35 -12.51
N GLU A 182 -21.31 22.65 -12.76
CA GLU A 182 -20.25 23.49 -13.32
C GLU A 182 -19.11 23.65 -12.32
N GLN A 183 -19.42 24.00 -11.07
CA GLN A 183 -18.42 24.15 -10.00
C GLN A 183 -17.64 22.86 -9.75
N ARG A 184 -18.32 21.71 -9.74
CA ARG A 184 -17.66 20.40 -9.62
C ARG A 184 -16.70 20.13 -10.78
N THR A 185 -17.06 20.55 -11.99
CA THR A 185 -16.23 20.33 -13.19
C THR A 185 -14.99 21.22 -13.13
N GLN A 186 -15.16 22.52 -12.84
CA GLN A 186 -14.05 23.46 -12.69
C GLN A 186 -13.10 23.05 -11.57
N LEU A 187 -13.64 22.66 -10.40
CA LEU A 187 -12.81 22.17 -9.30
C LEU A 187 -12.06 20.90 -9.69
N LEU A 188 -12.71 19.97 -10.40
CA LEU A 188 -12.06 18.74 -10.87
C LEU A 188 -10.88 19.05 -11.79
N ASP A 189 -11.01 20.02 -12.68
CA ASP A 189 -9.93 20.42 -13.59
C ASP A 189 -8.73 20.97 -12.81
N VAL A 190 -8.96 21.83 -11.81
CA VAL A 190 -7.90 22.32 -10.90
C VAL A 190 -7.24 21.16 -10.16
N VAL A 191 -8.03 20.21 -9.63
CA VAL A 191 -7.50 19.05 -8.91
C VAL A 191 -6.63 18.20 -9.83
N VAL A 192 -7.09 17.89 -11.04
CA VAL A 192 -6.35 17.04 -12.00
C VAL A 192 -5.07 17.72 -12.48
N ALA A 193 -5.06 19.05 -12.60
CA ALA A 193 -3.87 19.83 -12.95
C ALA A 193 -2.81 19.81 -11.83
N ASN A 194 -3.24 19.80 -10.56
CA ASN A 194 -2.36 19.99 -9.41
C ASN A 194 -2.05 18.71 -8.62
N VAL A 195 -2.78 17.61 -8.85
CA VAL A 195 -2.51 16.31 -8.24
C VAL A 195 -1.55 15.53 -9.14
N GLY A 196 -0.32 15.30 -8.65
CA GLY A 196 0.69 14.49 -9.36
C GLY A 196 0.25 13.04 -9.59
N THR A 197 1.00 12.28 -10.41
CA THR A 197 0.82 10.81 -10.57
C THR A 197 1.47 10.04 -9.41
N SER A 198 1.30 10.50 -8.18
CA SER A 198 1.84 9.77 -7.04
C SER A 198 1.07 8.45 -6.91
N ARG A 199 1.78 7.32 -6.99
CA ARG A 199 1.31 5.96 -6.65
C ARG A 199 1.05 5.83 -5.15
N VAL A 200 0.34 6.80 -4.59
CA VAL A 200 -0.05 6.79 -3.20
C VAL A 200 -1.33 5.97 -3.16
N GLU A 201 -1.24 4.80 -2.57
CA GLU A 201 -2.37 3.92 -2.37
C GLU A 201 -2.98 4.16 -0.98
N GLY A 202 -4.28 3.90 -0.86
CA GLY A 202 -4.97 3.87 0.43
C GLY A 202 -5.43 5.22 0.97
N GLN A 203 -5.61 5.27 2.29
CA GLN A 203 -6.33 6.35 2.99
C GLN A 203 -5.66 7.72 2.91
N TYR A 204 -4.36 7.79 2.60
CA TYR A 204 -3.60 9.04 2.59
C TYR A 204 -3.80 9.89 1.33
N VAL A 205 -4.39 9.33 0.28
CA VAL A 205 -4.64 10.05 -0.97
C VAL A 205 -5.48 11.31 -0.75
N GLN A 206 -6.51 11.22 0.10
CA GLN A 206 -7.39 12.38 0.33
C GLN A 206 -6.65 13.54 1.00
N TYR A 207 -5.73 13.24 1.93
CA TYR A 207 -4.89 14.23 2.58
C TYR A 207 -3.87 14.83 1.61
N LEU A 208 -3.26 14.01 0.74
CA LEU A 208 -2.34 14.50 -0.29
C LEU A 208 -3.02 15.46 -1.27
N ILE A 209 -4.22 15.11 -1.76
CA ILE A 209 -4.99 15.97 -2.66
C ILE A 209 -5.32 17.30 -1.99
N GLY A 210 -5.84 17.26 -0.76
CA GLY A 210 -6.13 18.48 0.00
C GLY A 210 -4.89 19.34 0.22
N TYR A 211 -3.75 18.72 0.57
CA TYR A 211 -2.48 19.43 0.73
C TYR A 211 -2.03 20.08 -0.57
N ARG A 212 -2.00 19.36 -1.70
CA ARG A 212 -1.61 19.92 -3.00
C ARG A 212 -2.51 21.07 -3.42
N LEU A 213 -3.82 20.95 -3.24
CA LEU A 213 -4.76 22.05 -3.50
C LEU A 213 -4.54 23.26 -2.60
N SER A 214 -4.09 23.05 -1.35
CA SER A 214 -3.76 24.16 -0.45
C SER A 214 -2.54 24.99 -0.88
N GLN A 215 -1.76 24.48 -1.85
CA GLN A 215 -0.63 25.17 -2.46
C GLN A 215 -1.00 25.90 -3.76
N VAL A 216 -2.20 25.66 -4.31
CA VAL A 216 -2.69 26.36 -5.49
C VAL A 216 -3.04 27.81 -5.09
N PRO A 217 -2.72 28.81 -5.92
CA PRO A 217 -3.10 30.20 -5.67
C PRO A 217 -4.61 30.35 -5.42
N GLU A 218 -4.99 31.15 -4.42
CA GLU A 218 -6.40 31.29 -4.05
C GLU A 218 -7.26 31.85 -5.19
N ASP A 219 -6.69 32.73 -6.02
CA ASP A 219 -7.33 33.35 -7.18
C ASP A 219 -7.63 32.36 -8.32
N GLU A 220 -7.01 31.18 -8.34
CA GLU A 220 -7.36 30.10 -9.27
C GLU A 220 -8.57 29.27 -8.80
N ILE A 221 -8.86 29.27 -7.49
CA ILE A 221 -9.88 28.41 -6.88
C ILE A 221 -11.12 29.20 -6.45
N GLU A 222 -10.93 30.38 -5.86
CA GLU A 222 -12.00 31.24 -5.35
C GLU A 222 -13.12 31.52 -6.37
N PRO A 223 -12.82 31.84 -7.65
CA PRO A 223 -13.87 32.17 -8.64
C PRO A 223 -14.84 31.02 -8.95
N ILE A 224 -14.50 29.78 -8.58
CA ILE A 224 -15.34 28.59 -8.78
C ILE A 224 -16.53 28.60 -7.81
N PHE A 225 -16.41 29.29 -6.68
CA PHE A 225 -17.34 29.18 -5.56
C PHE A 225 -18.08 30.49 -5.27
N ASP A 226 -19.27 30.39 -4.71
CA ASP A 226 -19.89 31.53 -4.05
C ASP A 226 -19.18 31.82 -2.71
N GLU A 227 -19.47 32.98 -2.12
CA GLU A 227 -18.79 33.44 -0.89
C GLU A 227 -18.94 32.46 0.29
N THR A 228 -20.09 31.80 0.40
CA THR A 228 -20.37 30.87 1.51
C THR A 228 -19.59 29.58 1.32
N GLN A 229 -19.63 29.03 0.11
CA GLN A 229 -18.84 27.86 -0.28
C GLN A 229 -17.35 28.14 -0.13
N TRP A 230 -16.86 29.27 -0.63
CA TRP A 230 -15.44 29.64 -0.57
C TRP A 230 -14.93 29.71 0.86
N ARG A 231 -15.71 30.29 1.78
CA ARG A 231 -15.35 30.34 3.21
C ARG A 231 -15.12 28.94 3.80
N LEU A 232 -15.96 27.97 3.43
CA LEU A 232 -15.83 26.57 3.87
C LEU A 232 -14.64 25.87 3.21
N ILE A 233 -14.45 26.07 1.90
CA ILE A 233 -13.31 25.53 1.14
C ILE A 233 -12.00 26.05 1.71
N LYS A 234 -11.88 27.37 1.89
CA LYS A 234 -10.68 28.02 2.42
C LYS A 234 -10.30 27.47 3.79
N LYS A 235 -11.27 27.25 4.69
CA LYS A 235 -11.03 26.60 5.97
C LYS A 235 -10.50 25.17 5.83
N SER A 236 -11.07 24.38 4.91
CA SER A 236 -10.61 23.02 4.62
C SER A 236 -9.17 23.00 4.07
N LEU A 237 -8.85 23.91 3.14
CA LEU A 237 -7.50 24.04 2.58
C LEU A 237 -6.47 24.50 3.62
N GLN A 238 -6.85 25.42 4.52
CA GLN A 238 -6.01 25.82 5.64
C GLN A 238 -5.69 24.65 6.57
N GLN A 239 -6.68 23.80 6.88
CA GLN A 239 -6.45 22.57 7.65
C GLN A 239 -5.54 21.60 6.89
N ALA A 240 -5.71 21.49 5.57
CA ALA A 240 -4.92 20.59 4.76
C ALA A 240 -3.42 20.93 4.69
N LYS A 241 -3.04 22.20 4.90
CA LYS A 241 -1.62 22.61 5.05
C LYS A 241 -0.94 21.89 6.20
N ALA A 242 -1.66 21.60 7.28
CA ALA A 242 -1.11 20.89 8.44
C ALA A 242 -0.79 19.41 8.16
N TYR A 243 -1.28 18.83 7.06
CA TYR A 243 -1.01 17.44 6.72
C TYR A 243 0.40 17.19 6.20
N LYS A 244 1.17 18.24 5.83
CA LYS A 244 2.51 18.11 5.25
C LYS A 244 3.41 17.16 6.05
N GLY A 245 3.61 17.44 7.33
CA GLY A 245 4.52 16.64 8.16
C GLY A 245 4.08 15.17 8.32
N MET A 246 2.77 14.92 8.40
CA MET A 246 2.24 13.56 8.39
C MET A 246 2.51 12.86 7.05
N LEU A 247 2.27 13.54 5.93
CA LEU A 247 2.48 12.98 4.60
C LEU A 247 3.97 12.67 4.33
N GLU A 248 4.89 13.50 4.83
CA GLU A 248 6.34 13.26 4.78
C GLU A 248 6.73 12.06 5.65
N GLN A 249 6.25 12.01 6.90
CA GLN A 249 6.53 10.89 7.80
C GLN A 249 6.07 9.53 7.25
N GLN A 250 4.96 9.54 6.49
CA GLN A 250 4.42 8.33 5.85
C GLN A 250 5.06 8.03 4.49
N GLY A 251 6.02 8.84 4.02
CA GLY A 251 6.69 8.65 2.73
C GLY A 251 5.77 8.88 1.51
N VAL A 252 4.63 9.55 1.73
CA VAL A 252 3.62 9.87 0.72
C VAL A 252 3.99 11.15 -0.04
N LEU A 253 4.60 12.10 0.67
CA LEU A 253 5.13 13.34 0.12
C LEU A 253 6.66 13.28 0.18
N ASN A 254 7.30 13.27 -0.99
CA ASN A 254 8.74 13.44 -1.14
C ASN A 254 8.94 14.72 -1.96
N ASP A 255 8.80 15.88 -1.33
CA ASP A 255 9.16 17.16 -1.94
C ASP A 255 10.67 17.38 -1.70
N GLU A 256 11.50 16.56 -2.36
CA GLU A 256 12.95 16.76 -2.61
C GLU A 256 13.25 16.47 -4.10
#